data_AF-A0A2X2J457-F1
#
_entry.id   AF-A0A2X2J457-F1
#
_cell.length_a   1.000
_cell.length_b   1.000
_cell.length_c   1.000
_cell.angle_alpha   90.00
_cell.angle_beta   90.00
_cell.angle_gamma   90.00
#
_symmetry.space_group_name_H-M   'P 1'
#
loop_
_entity.id
_entity.type
_entity.pdbx_description
1 polymer ?
#
loop_
_entity_poly.entity_id
_entity_poly.type
_entity_poly.pdbx_seq_one_letter_code
_entity_poly.pdbx_strand_id
1 'polypeptide(L)'
;MSNDSEKIISTYSLNFLSPDDVRKEELKASQGDSDAAFKLYKYYLFCEPKSYRKQHEWLIISANNGNAIAQYNLSRELESGNAANLLI
;
A
#
# COMPACT_ATOMS: atom_id res chain seq x y z
N MET A 1 15.00 -29.09 19.66
CA MET A 1 15.02 -27.98 18.67
C MET A 1 13.58 -27.73 18.29
N SER A 2 12.90 -26.78 18.94
CA SER A 2 11.51 -26.46 18.62
C SER A 2 11.48 -25.78 17.26
N ASN A 3 10.64 -26.32 16.40
CA ASN A 3 10.27 -25.74 15.12
C ASN A 3 9.71 -24.34 15.40
N ASP A 4 10.40 -23.29 14.96
CA ASP A 4 9.86 -21.93 14.83
C ASP A 4 8.83 -21.94 13.69
N SER A 5 7.86 -22.85 13.76
CA SER A 5 6.77 -23.02 12.83
C SER A 5 5.98 -21.73 12.86
N GLU A 6 6.27 -20.91 11.85
CA GLU A 6 5.33 -20.04 11.15
C GLU A 6 4.20 -19.60 12.07
N LYS A 7 4.45 -18.55 12.84
CA LYS A 7 3.34 -17.77 13.39
C LYS A 7 2.45 -17.48 12.17
N ILE A 8 1.24 -18.05 12.12
CA ILE A 8 0.31 -17.78 11.03
C ILE A 8 -0.11 -16.33 11.21
N ILE A 9 0.67 -15.41 10.66
CA ILE A 9 0.37 -13.99 10.63
C ILE A 9 -0.50 -13.78 9.40
N SER A 10 -1.77 -13.45 9.66
CA SER A 10 -2.70 -13.14 8.58
C SER A 10 -2.19 -11.95 7.76
N THR A 11 -2.59 -11.87 6.48
CA THR A 11 -2.29 -10.71 5.63
C THR A 11 -2.70 -9.39 6.28
N TYR A 12 -3.79 -9.39 7.06
CA TYR A 12 -4.20 -8.24 7.86
C TYR A 12 -3.14 -7.88 8.91
N SER A 13 -2.71 -8.83 9.74
CA SER A 13 -1.73 -8.60 10.81
C SER A 13 -0.37 -8.12 10.29
N LEU A 14 0.01 -8.51 9.07
CA LEU A 14 1.25 -8.07 8.42
C LEU A 14 1.22 -6.62 7.93
N ASN A 15 0.03 -6.12 7.58
CA ASN A 15 -0.13 -4.82 6.94
C ASN A 15 -0.88 -3.81 7.81
N PHE A 16 -1.39 -4.22 8.97
CA PHE A 16 -2.08 -3.36 9.90
C PHE A 16 -1.14 -2.28 10.44
N LEU A 17 -1.62 -1.04 10.42
CA LEU A 17 -0.98 0.13 11.00
C LEU A 17 -1.92 0.74 12.02
N SER A 18 -1.40 1.10 13.20
CA SER A 18 -2.16 1.91 14.14
C SER A 18 -2.39 3.32 13.56
N PRO A 19 -3.37 4.09 14.07
CA PRO A 19 -3.56 5.48 13.62
C PRO A 19 -2.29 6.34 13.74
N ASP A 20 -1.43 6.05 14.70
CA ASP A 20 -0.17 6.77 14.91
C ASP A 20 0.88 6.37 13.88
N ASP A 21 0.96 5.09 13.55
CA ASP A 21 1.83 4.59 12.49
C ASP A 21 1.39 5.09 11.12
N VAL A 22 0.08 5.16 10.85
CA VAL A 22 -0.46 5.77 9.63
C VAL A 22 0.06 7.20 9.50
N ARG A 23 -0.08 8.04 10.53
CA ARG A 23 0.42 9.43 10.49
C ARG A 23 1.93 9.52 10.30
N LYS A 24 2.68 8.59 10.89
CA LYS A 24 4.14 8.54 10.74
C LYS A 24 4.56 8.17 9.32
N GLU A 25 3.91 7.18 8.71
CA GLU A 25 4.18 6.81 7.32
C GLU A 25 3.69 7.90 6.36
N GLU A 26 2.59 8.60 6.66
CA GLU A 26 2.10 9.75 5.87
C GLU A 26 3.14 10.87 5.81
N LEU A 27 3.74 11.20 6.97
CA LEU A 27 4.80 12.21 7.04
C LEU A 27 6.03 11.82 6.21
N LYS A 28 6.50 10.56 6.30
CA LYS A 28 7.62 10.09 5.49
C LYS A 28 7.31 10.12 4.00
N ALA A 29 6.11 9.65 3.62
CA ALA A 29 5.67 9.65 2.24
C ALA A 29 5.60 11.07 1.67
N SER A 30 5.16 12.05 2.47
CA SER A 30 5.17 13.48 2.08
C SER A 30 6.58 14.06 1.85
N GLN A 31 7.61 13.39 2.39
CA GLN A 31 9.02 13.74 2.20
C GLN A 31 9.66 12.95 1.04
N GLY A 32 8.88 12.18 0.29
CA GLY A 32 9.33 11.43 -0.88
C GLY A 32 9.71 9.97 -0.58
N ASP A 33 9.47 9.46 0.64
CA ASP A 33 9.72 8.05 0.96
C ASP A 33 8.70 7.16 0.24
N SER A 34 9.14 6.55 -0.86
CA SER A 34 8.32 5.68 -1.69
C SER A 34 7.88 4.41 -0.97
N ASP A 35 8.66 3.91 -0.01
CA ASP A 35 8.36 2.69 0.75
C ASP A 35 7.32 2.96 1.84
N ALA A 36 7.35 4.14 2.45
CA ALA A 36 6.30 4.59 3.36
C ALA A 36 4.95 4.70 2.64
N ALA A 37 4.93 5.31 1.45
CA ALA A 37 3.74 5.33 0.59
C ALA A 37 3.28 3.91 0.21
N PHE A 38 4.20 2.99 -0.09
CA PHE A 38 3.85 1.60 -0.40
C PHE A 38 3.26 0.85 0.80
N LYS A 39 3.73 1.14 2.03
CA LYS A 39 3.14 0.57 3.25
C LYS A 39 1.71 1.06 3.46
N LEU A 40 1.46 2.36 3.25
CA LEU A 40 0.11 2.92 3.31
C LEU A 40 -0.81 2.28 2.27
N TYR A 41 -0.33 2.09 1.03
CA TYR A 41 -1.06 1.34 0.00
C TYR A 41 -1.49 -0.05 0.50
N LYS A 42 -0.54 -0.84 1.04
CA LYS A 42 -0.85 -2.19 1.56
C LYS A 42 -1.82 -2.15 2.75
N TYR A 43 -1.66 -1.19 3.65
CA TYR A 43 -2.59 -0.98 4.75
C TYR A 43 -4.02 -0.74 4.24
N TYR A 44 -4.22 0.21 3.32
CA TYR A 44 -5.55 0.49 2.79
C TYR A 44 -6.10 -0.67 1.93
N LEU A 45 -5.25 -1.40 1.21
CA LEU A 45 -5.66 -2.58 0.44
C LEU A 45 -6.15 -3.74 1.33
N PHE A 46 -5.42 -4.05 2.41
CA PHE A 46 -5.66 -5.27 3.19
C PHE A 46 -6.43 -5.04 4.50
N CYS A 47 -6.37 -3.84 5.07
CA CYS A 47 -6.97 -3.54 6.37
C CYS A 47 -8.19 -2.63 6.27
N GLU A 48 -8.24 -1.77 5.25
CA GLU A 48 -9.32 -0.79 5.04
C GLU A 48 -9.88 -0.82 3.60
N PRO A 49 -10.33 -1.99 3.08
CA PRO A 49 -10.64 -2.19 1.66
C PRO A 49 -11.78 -1.31 1.11
N LYS A 50 -12.57 -0.67 1.98
CA LYS A 50 -13.57 0.34 1.58
C LYS A 50 -12.94 1.67 1.17
N SER A 51 -11.66 1.87 1.44
CA SER A 51 -10.91 3.11 1.19
C SER A 51 -10.18 3.10 -0.16
N TYR A 52 -10.86 2.70 -1.24
CA TYR A 52 -10.26 2.53 -2.57
C TYR A 52 -9.52 3.78 -3.08
N ARG A 53 -10.08 4.98 -2.84
CA ARG A 53 -9.41 6.24 -3.21
C ARG A 53 -8.03 6.38 -2.56
N LYS A 54 -7.93 6.07 -1.27
CA LYS A 54 -6.67 6.14 -0.53
C LYS A 54 -5.68 5.07 -0.99
N GLN A 55 -6.17 3.85 -1.23
CA GLN A 55 -5.35 2.79 -1.81
C GLN A 55 -4.69 3.27 -3.11
N HIS A 56 -5.48 3.79 -4.06
CA HIS A 56 -4.97 4.22 -5.35
C HIS A 56 -4.04 5.44 -5.24
N GLU A 57 -4.38 6.42 -4.40
CA GLU A 57 -3.54 7.58 -4.12
C GLU A 57 -2.14 7.18 -3.62
N TRP A 58 -2.06 6.32 -2.61
CA TRP A 58 -0.77 5.87 -2.07
C TRP A 58 0.02 5.01 -3.04
N LEU A 59 -0.67 4.24 -3.90
CA LEU A 59 -0.02 3.50 -4.98
C LEU A 59 0.65 4.44 -5.99
N ILE A 60 -0.06 5.49 -6.43
CA ILE A 60 0.47 6.50 -7.35
C ILE A 60 1.66 7.24 -6.71
N ILE A 61 1.52 7.71 -5.47
CA ILE A 61 2.59 8.43 -4.76
C ILE A 61 3.84 7.55 -4.66
N SER A 62 3.68 6.28 -4.30
CA SER A 62 4.77 5.32 -4.20
C SER A 62 5.45 5.08 -5.55
N ALA A 63 4.67 4.89 -6.61
CA ALA A 63 5.19 4.67 -7.96
C ALA A 63 5.95 5.89 -8.51
N ASN A 64 5.41 7.09 -8.31
CA ASN A 64 6.02 8.35 -8.73
C ASN A 64 7.35 8.63 -8.03
N ASN A 65 7.48 8.20 -6.77
CA ASN A 65 8.71 8.34 -5.99
C ASN A 65 9.70 7.18 -6.19
N GLY A 66 9.46 6.28 -7.15
CA GLY A 66 10.46 5.30 -7.60
C GLY A 66 10.37 3.91 -6.98
N ASN A 67 9.30 3.57 -6.25
CA ASN A 67 9.11 2.20 -5.79
C ASN A 67 8.74 1.28 -6.98
N ALA A 68 9.67 0.40 -7.36
CA ALA A 68 9.50 -0.48 -8.52
C ALA A 68 8.31 -1.44 -8.41
N ILE A 69 7.96 -1.88 -7.18
CA ILE A 69 6.81 -2.76 -6.96
C ILE A 69 5.51 -1.97 -7.18
N ALA A 70 5.45 -0.72 -6.69
CA ALA A 70 4.32 0.16 -6.91
C ALA A 70 4.14 0.50 -8.39
N GLN A 71 5.23 0.76 -9.12
CA GLN A 71 5.19 0.99 -10.57
C GLN A 71 4.63 -0.22 -11.32
N TYR A 72 5.09 -1.43 -10.99
CA TYR A 72 4.55 -2.66 -11.55
C TYR A 72 3.04 -2.83 -11.25
N ASN A 73 2.65 -2.64 -9.99
CA ASN A 73 1.25 -2.77 -9.56
C ASN A 73 0.35 -1.73 -10.25
N LEU A 74 0.83 -0.49 -10.42
CA LEU A 74 0.11 0.56 -11.13
C LEU A 74 -0.04 0.21 -12.62
N SER A 75 1.01 -0.29 -13.28
CA SER A 75 0.91 -0.77 -14.67
C SER A 75 -0.16 -1.84 -14.82
N ARG A 76 -0.20 -2.80 -13.90
CA ARG A 76 -1.20 -3.88 -13.88
C ARG A 76 -2.63 -3.37 -13.67
N GLU A 77 -2.82 -2.35 -12.82
CA GLU A 77 -4.14 -1.71 -12.61
C GLU A 77 -4.61 -0.94 -13.86
N LEU A 78 -3.68 -0.30 -14.57
CA LEU A 78 -3.98 0.40 -15.83
C LEU A 78 -4.32 -0.58 -16.96
N GLU A 79 -3.56 -1.66 -17.10
CA GLU A 79 -3.79 -2.71 -18.10
C GLU A 79 -5.10 -3.47 -17.87
N SER A 80 -5.52 -3.65 -16.63
CA SER A 80 -6.76 -4.38 -16.31
C SER A 80 -8.04 -3.58 -16.59
N GLY A 81 -7.94 -2.35 -17.13
CA GLY A 81 -9.09 -1.50 -17.44
C GLY A 81 -9.72 -0.80 -16.23
N ASN A 82 -9.20 -1.00 -15.01
CA ASN A 82 -9.67 -0.29 -13.81
C ASN A 82 -9.38 1.21 -13.86
N ALA A 83 -8.41 1.63 -14.68
CA ALA A 83 -8.14 3.03 -14.98
C ALA A 83 -9.37 3.80 -15.51
N ALA A 84 -10.24 3.13 -16.26
CA ALA A 84 -11.41 3.78 -16.88
C ALA A 84 -12.45 4.24 -15.84
N ASN A 85 -12.48 3.63 -14.65
CA ASN A 85 -13.37 4.04 -13.54
C ASN A 85 -12.74 5.10 -12.61
N LEU A 86 -11.48 5.49 -12.85
CA LEU A 86 -10.72 6.43 -12.02
C LEU A 86 -10.53 7.81 -12.67
N LEU A 87 -10.87 7.95 -13.96
CA LEU A 87 -10.77 9.19 -14.75
C LEU A 87 -12.12 9.88 -14.99
N ILE A 88 -13.21 9.45 -14.33
CA ILE A 88 -14.55 10.04 -14.42
C ILE A 88 -15.12 10.36 -13.05
#